data_AF-A0A953DUC8-F1
#
_entry.id   AF-A0A953DUC8-F1
#
_cell.length_a   1.000
_cell.length_b   1.000
_cell.length_c   1.000
_cell.angle_alpha   90.00
_cell.angle_beta   90.00
_cell.angle_gamma   90.00
#
_symmetry.space_group_name_H-M   'P 1'
#
loop_
_entity.id
_entity.type
_entity.pdbx_description
1 polymer ?
#
loop_
_entity_poly.entity_id
_entity_poly.type
_entity_poly.pdbx_seq_one_letter_code
_entity_poly.pdbx_strand_id
1 'polypeptide(L)'
;AMGVAALVVDSFAARRERASGFIDHLLNITETMLVADAYAALGHLARRGDVDPGRVALVGFSYGGMAAVYAAYAQLADRLAPDGLRFAGHVAFYAPCIARFDDPRTTGAPVLLLYGGRDTSTDPRRCAEIAEDLRSGGSRVESIVYPEAVHQWDGGARERPIGRDLTGCRFSVERDGTVRDDHTWLAMVGPITRKAALWLCVRDRPYLIGRDDAVRARSNSDLGRFLQRLFDG
;
A
#
# COMPACT_ATOMS: atom_id res chain seq x y z
N ALA A 1 12.18 12.83 20.10
CA ALA A 1 11.75 13.05 18.71
C ALA A 1 12.80 12.41 17.78
N MET A 2 12.38 11.74 16.69
CA MET A 2 13.31 11.03 15.78
C MET A 2 14.06 11.92 14.79
N GLY A 3 13.86 13.25 14.83
CA GLY A 3 14.50 14.17 13.88
C GLY A 3 13.99 14.06 12.44
N VAL A 4 12.79 13.49 12.24
CA VAL A 4 12.18 13.29 10.91
C VAL A 4 11.15 14.37 10.59
N ALA A 5 11.05 14.74 9.32
CA ALA A 5 9.93 15.49 8.77
C ALA A 5 8.89 14.53 8.18
N ALA A 6 7.61 14.91 8.22
CA ALA A 6 6.52 14.16 7.62
C ALA A 6 5.77 15.03 6.61
N LEU A 7 5.52 14.47 5.43
CA LEU A 7 4.65 15.04 4.40
C LEU A 7 3.46 14.11 4.21
N VAL A 8 2.25 14.62 4.42
CA VAL A 8 1.01 13.87 4.16
C VAL A 8 0.52 14.23 2.76
N VAL A 9 0.33 13.22 1.92
CA VAL A 9 -0.14 13.39 0.54
C VAL A 9 -1.66 13.29 0.50
N ASP A 10 -2.33 14.36 0.09
CA ASP A 10 -3.78 14.39 -0.05
C ASP A 10 -4.23 14.05 -1.47
N SER A 11 -4.21 12.75 -1.79
CA SER A 11 -4.58 12.25 -3.12
C SER A 11 -6.08 12.42 -3.45
N PHE A 12 -6.94 12.48 -2.43
CA PHE A 12 -8.39 12.59 -2.62
C PHE A 12 -8.82 14.03 -2.85
N ALA A 13 -8.35 15.00 -2.07
CA ALA A 13 -8.74 16.40 -2.26
C ALA A 13 -8.24 16.98 -3.59
N ALA A 14 -7.10 16.50 -4.08
CA ALA A 14 -6.57 16.84 -5.41
C ALA A 14 -7.49 16.41 -6.57
N ARG A 15 -8.46 15.52 -6.30
CA ARG A 15 -9.38 14.91 -7.28
C ARG A 15 -10.82 14.88 -6.74
N ARG A 16 -11.19 15.87 -5.91
CA ARG A 16 -12.48 15.93 -5.19
C ARG A 16 -13.70 15.89 -6.12
N GLU A 17 -13.53 16.29 -7.38
CA GLU A 17 -14.55 16.24 -8.42
C GLU A 17 -14.79 14.84 -8.99
N ARG A 18 -13.89 13.88 -8.75
CA ARG A 18 -13.97 12.52 -9.33
C ARG A 18 -14.87 11.57 -8.55
N ALA A 19 -15.19 11.88 -7.29
CA ALA A 19 -15.96 10.99 -6.44
C ALA A 19 -16.56 11.72 -5.23
N SER A 20 -17.65 11.15 -4.69
CA SER A 20 -18.25 11.59 -3.44
C SER A 20 -18.43 10.42 -2.46
N GLY A 21 -17.88 10.57 -1.26
CA GLY A 21 -17.92 9.53 -0.23
C GLY A 21 -16.86 8.43 -0.43
N PHE A 22 -16.67 7.63 0.63
CA PHE A 22 -15.52 6.73 0.75
C PHE A 22 -15.40 5.69 -0.38
N ILE A 23 -16.47 4.94 -0.65
CA ILE A 23 -16.43 3.87 -1.66
C ILE A 23 -16.21 4.43 -3.06
N ASP A 24 -16.87 5.54 -3.39
CA ASP A 24 -16.73 6.16 -4.71
C ASP A 24 -15.30 6.70 -4.90
N HIS A 25 -14.65 7.20 -3.84
CA HIS A 25 -13.24 7.59 -3.89
C HIS A 25 -12.34 6.40 -4.23
N LEU A 26 -12.48 5.28 -3.53
CA LEU A 26 -11.70 4.06 -3.81
C LEU A 26 -11.93 3.54 -5.24
N LEU A 27 -13.14 3.71 -5.78
CA LEU A 27 -13.50 3.27 -7.13
C LEU A 27 -13.02 4.20 -8.23
N ASN A 28 -12.74 5.47 -7.98
CA ASN A 28 -12.38 6.44 -9.04
C ASN A 28 -10.98 7.06 -8.89
N ILE A 29 -10.36 6.93 -7.71
CA ILE A 29 -9.00 7.40 -7.43
C ILE A 29 -8.17 6.17 -7.09
N THR A 30 -7.42 5.68 -8.07
CA THR A 30 -6.74 4.37 -8.00
C THR A 30 -5.53 4.40 -7.09
N GLU A 31 -5.12 3.22 -6.65
CA GLU A 31 -3.84 2.97 -5.98
C GLU A 31 -2.68 3.48 -6.82
N THR A 32 -2.74 3.27 -8.15
CA THR A 32 -1.74 3.81 -9.08
C THR A 32 -1.69 5.34 -9.07
N MET A 33 -2.81 6.04 -8.89
CA MET A 33 -2.82 7.49 -8.70
C MET A 33 -2.13 7.88 -7.39
N LEU A 34 -2.36 7.13 -6.30
CA LEU A 34 -1.65 7.35 -5.03
C LEU A 34 -0.13 7.10 -5.18
N VAL A 35 0.29 6.08 -5.94
CA VAL A 35 1.71 5.83 -6.25
C VAL A 35 2.31 6.99 -7.03
N ALA A 36 1.60 7.50 -8.05
CA ALA A 36 2.05 8.67 -8.82
C ALA A 36 2.19 9.92 -7.94
N ASP A 37 1.22 10.18 -7.05
CA ASP A 37 1.30 11.30 -6.11
C ASP A 37 2.45 11.13 -5.12
N ALA A 38 2.72 9.89 -4.66
CA ALA A 38 3.85 9.60 -3.79
C ALA A 38 5.20 9.90 -4.47
N TYR A 39 5.40 9.49 -5.71
CA TYR A 39 6.62 9.81 -6.46
C TYR A 39 6.75 11.31 -6.78
N ALA A 40 5.64 12.00 -7.05
CA ALA A 40 5.64 13.46 -7.19
C ALA A 40 6.03 14.16 -5.87
N ALA A 41 5.52 13.66 -4.74
CA ALA A 41 5.88 14.13 -3.41
C ALA A 41 7.36 13.88 -3.08
N LEU A 42 7.90 12.70 -3.45
CA LEU A 42 9.32 12.40 -3.35
C LEU A 42 10.17 13.39 -4.15
N GLY A 43 9.77 13.69 -5.39
CA GLY A 43 10.42 14.72 -6.21
C GLY A 43 10.36 16.12 -5.59
N HIS A 44 9.25 16.47 -4.94
CA HIS A 44 9.15 17.72 -4.18
C HIS A 44 10.11 17.76 -2.99
N LEU A 45 10.14 16.70 -2.18
CA LEU A 45 11.04 16.58 -1.02
C LEU A 45 12.51 16.66 -1.45
N ALA A 46 12.88 16.03 -2.57
CA ALA A 46 14.24 16.05 -3.09
C ALA A 46 14.76 17.44 -3.49
N ARG A 47 13.88 18.41 -3.71
CA ARG A 47 14.25 19.81 -4.01
C ARG A 47 14.35 20.69 -2.77
N ARG A 48 13.99 20.18 -1.59
CA ARG A 48 14.08 20.95 -0.36
C ARG A 48 15.49 20.88 0.21
N GLY A 49 16.01 22.02 0.66
CA GLY A 49 17.34 22.09 1.27
C GLY A 49 17.45 21.47 2.68
N ASP A 50 16.32 21.10 3.28
CA ASP A 50 16.22 20.53 4.62
C ASP A 50 15.88 19.03 4.63
N VAL A 51 15.87 18.36 3.47
CA VAL A 51 15.58 16.93 3.33
C VAL A 51 16.67 16.24 2.51
N ASP A 52 17.20 15.14 3.03
CA ASP A 52 18.06 14.24 2.26
C ASP A 52 17.20 13.34 1.35
N PRO A 53 17.27 13.47 0.01
CA PRO A 53 16.48 12.66 -0.91
C PRO A 53 16.78 11.15 -0.81
N GLY A 54 17.97 10.77 -0.34
CA GLY A 54 18.36 9.37 -0.14
C GLY A 54 17.77 8.74 1.12
N ARG A 55 17.08 9.53 1.96
CA ARG A 55 16.54 9.11 3.25
C ARG A 55 15.04 9.40 3.38
N VAL A 56 14.28 9.15 2.31
CA VAL A 56 12.82 9.31 2.30
C VAL A 56 12.14 7.94 2.29
N ALA A 57 11.32 7.65 3.31
CA ALA A 57 10.51 6.44 3.36
C ALA A 57 9.05 6.74 2.99
N LEU A 58 8.38 5.78 2.33
CA LEU A 58 6.95 5.84 2.05
C LEU A 58 6.19 4.99 3.06
N VAL A 59 5.31 5.61 3.85
CA VAL A 59 4.45 4.92 4.83
C VAL A 59 2.99 5.05 4.39
N GLY A 60 2.30 3.93 4.29
CA GLY A 60 0.92 3.87 3.84
C GLY A 60 0.03 2.98 4.73
N PHE A 61 -1.26 3.29 4.74
CA PHE A 61 -2.27 2.62 5.56
C PHE A 61 -3.44 2.15 4.69
N SER A 62 -3.90 0.91 4.85
CA SER A 62 -4.98 0.29 4.05
C SER A 62 -4.73 0.48 2.56
N TYR A 63 -5.59 1.23 1.87
CA TYR A 63 -5.44 1.62 0.47
C TYR A 63 -4.12 2.33 0.15
N GLY A 64 -3.64 3.21 1.05
CA GLY A 64 -2.32 3.81 0.94
C GLY A 64 -1.19 2.81 1.21
N GLY A 65 -1.44 1.77 2.00
CA GLY A 65 -0.51 0.68 2.23
C GLY A 65 -0.30 -0.16 0.97
N MET A 66 -1.35 -0.36 0.17
CA MET A 66 -1.23 -0.96 -1.17
C MET A 66 -0.33 -0.11 -2.07
N ALA A 67 -0.56 1.21 -2.09
CA ALA A 67 0.30 2.13 -2.85
C ALA A 67 1.75 2.09 -2.37
N ALA A 68 2.01 1.98 -1.06
CA ALA A 68 3.36 1.84 -0.51
C ALA A 68 4.06 0.57 -0.99
N VAL A 69 3.36 -0.57 -1.03
CA VAL A 69 3.87 -1.84 -1.59
C VAL A 69 4.10 -1.72 -3.09
N TYR A 70 3.14 -1.19 -3.85
CA TYR A 70 3.24 -1.05 -5.30
C TYR A 70 4.41 -0.16 -5.71
N ALA A 71 4.66 0.92 -4.96
CA ALA A 71 5.79 1.81 -5.20
C ALA A 71 7.17 1.13 -5.08
N ALA A 72 7.27 -0.05 -4.44
CA ALA A 72 8.51 -0.80 -4.31
C ALA A 72 8.90 -1.58 -5.57
N TYR A 73 7.97 -1.81 -6.51
CA TYR A 73 8.25 -2.50 -7.76
C TYR A 73 8.95 -1.58 -8.77
N ALA A 74 10.04 -2.07 -9.37
CA ALA A 74 10.84 -1.32 -10.34
C ALA A 74 9.99 -0.89 -11.55
N GLN A 75 9.05 -1.73 -11.98
CA GLN A 75 8.14 -1.44 -13.09
C GLN A 75 7.41 -0.09 -12.94
N LEU A 76 6.97 0.24 -11.72
CA LEU A 76 6.30 1.52 -11.43
C LEU A 76 7.31 2.63 -11.12
N ALA A 77 8.35 2.33 -10.35
CA ALA A 77 9.38 3.28 -10.00
C ALA A 77 10.08 3.88 -11.23
N ASP A 78 10.44 3.04 -12.21
CA ASP A 78 11.12 3.46 -13.44
C ASP A 78 10.24 4.34 -14.33
N ARG A 79 8.91 4.12 -14.32
CA ARG A 79 7.96 4.93 -15.07
C ARG A 79 7.67 6.28 -14.41
N LEU A 80 7.58 6.30 -13.07
CA LEU A 80 7.17 7.48 -12.31
C LEU A 80 8.34 8.38 -11.90
N ALA A 81 9.55 7.83 -11.84
CA ALA A 81 10.79 8.54 -11.56
C ALA A 81 11.92 8.04 -12.48
N PRO A 82 11.87 8.33 -13.79
CA PRO A 82 12.84 7.84 -14.78
C PRO A 82 14.28 8.29 -14.50
N ASP A 83 14.46 9.42 -13.82
CA ASP A 83 15.79 9.95 -13.45
C ASP A 83 16.44 9.23 -12.26
N GLY A 84 15.85 8.13 -11.78
CA GLY A 84 16.44 7.26 -10.76
C GLY A 84 16.13 7.62 -9.30
N LEU A 85 15.25 8.60 -9.04
CA LEU A 85 14.83 8.93 -7.67
C LEU A 85 14.00 7.79 -7.06
N ARG A 86 14.38 7.29 -5.88
CA ARG A 86 13.74 6.14 -5.22
C ARG A 86 13.48 6.42 -3.74
N PHE A 87 12.46 5.78 -3.18
CA PHE A 87 12.28 5.73 -1.74
C PHE A 87 13.36 4.85 -1.11
N ALA A 88 13.85 5.27 0.04
CA ALA A 88 14.79 4.50 0.85
C ALA A 88 14.15 3.24 1.42
N GLY A 89 12.83 3.26 1.70
CA GLY A 89 12.09 2.12 2.24
C GLY A 89 10.59 2.32 2.17
N HIS A 90 9.86 1.21 2.31
CA HIS A 90 8.40 1.17 2.20
C HIS A 90 7.77 0.54 3.44
N VAL A 91 6.69 1.11 3.95
CA VAL A 91 5.95 0.56 5.10
C VAL A 91 4.47 0.52 4.80
N ALA A 92 3.85 -0.63 5.01
CA ALA A 92 2.43 -0.85 4.76
C ALA A 92 1.72 -1.36 6.02
N PHE A 93 0.76 -0.57 6.51
CA PHE A 93 -0.15 -0.93 7.58
C PHE A 93 -1.44 -1.52 6.99
N TYR A 94 -1.78 -2.75 7.39
CA TYR A 94 -3.03 -3.45 7.07
C TYR A 94 -3.44 -3.32 5.59
N ALA A 95 -2.47 -3.42 4.67
CA ALA A 95 -2.73 -3.29 3.24
C ALA A 95 -3.47 -4.53 2.69
N PRO A 96 -4.58 -4.35 1.95
CA PRO A 96 -5.15 -5.45 1.18
C PRO A 96 -4.15 -6.06 0.19
N CYS A 97 -4.05 -7.38 0.18
CA CYS A 97 -3.09 -8.15 -0.61
C CYS A 97 -3.74 -8.66 -1.91
N ILE A 98 -4.01 -7.78 -2.88
CA ILE A 98 -4.82 -8.17 -4.06
C ILE A 98 -4.03 -8.23 -5.38
N ALA A 99 -3.03 -7.37 -5.60
CA ALA A 99 -2.27 -7.33 -6.84
C ALA A 99 -0.87 -7.95 -6.70
N ARG A 100 -0.47 -8.75 -7.70
CA ARG A 100 0.89 -9.27 -7.90
C ARG A 100 1.42 -8.77 -9.24
N PHE A 101 2.74 -8.70 -9.41
CA PHE A 101 3.37 -8.16 -10.61
C PHE A 101 4.09 -9.28 -11.37
N ASP A 102 3.88 -9.35 -12.69
CA ASP A 102 4.56 -10.33 -13.56
C ASP A 102 6.08 -10.08 -13.64
N ASP A 103 6.49 -8.83 -13.44
CA ASP A 103 7.88 -8.47 -13.20
C ASP A 103 8.13 -8.33 -11.69
N PRO A 104 8.77 -9.31 -11.03
CA PRO A 104 8.96 -9.25 -9.59
C PRO A 104 10.02 -8.22 -9.19
N ARG A 105 10.83 -7.70 -10.12
CA ARG A 105 11.94 -6.79 -9.81
C ARG A 105 11.47 -5.60 -8.96
N THR A 106 12.16 -5.40 -7.86
CA THR A 106 11.96 -4.26 -6.95
C THR A 106 13.03 -3.20 -7.14
N THR A 107 12.87 -2.07 -6.46
CA THR A 107 13.90 -1.03 -6.33
C THR A 107 15.07 -1.46 -5.42
N GLY A 108 14.97 -2.61 -4.76
CA GLY A 108 15.93 -3.07 -3.74
C GLY A 108 15.71 -2.46 -2.34
N ALA A 109 14.84 -1.46 -2.22
CA ALA A 109 14.53 -0.82 -0.94
C ALA A 109 13.85 -1.83 0.02
N PRO A 110 14.20 -1.84 1.33
CA PRO A 110 13.53 -2.68 2.32
C PRO A 110 12.04 -2.35 2.47
N VAL A 111 11.25 -3.36 2.80
CA VAL A 111 9.79 -3.27 2.97
C VAL A 111 9.39 -3.82 4.34
N LEU A 112 8.58 -3.06 5.08
CA LEU A 112 7.92 -3.50 6.32
C LEU A 112 6.41 -3.67 6.08
N LEU A 113 5.91 -4.87 6.32
CA LEU A 113 4.49 -5.22 6.19
C LEU A 113 3.91 -5.50 7.58
N LEU A 114 2.87 -4.77 7.95
CA LEU A 114 2.21 -4.87 9.25
C LEU A 114 0.77 -5.33 9.07
N TYR A 115 0.37 -6.43 9.68
CA TYR A 115 -0.95 -7.04 9.51
C TYR A 115 -1.65 -7.30 10.85
N GLY A 116 -2.98 -7.25 10.84
CA GLY A 116 -3.81 -7.69 11.95
C GLY A 116 -4.23 -9.15 11.77
N GLY A 117 -4.08 -9.97 12.82
CA GLY A 117 -4.41 -11.40 12.76
C GLY A 117 -5.92 -11.69 12.68
N ARG A 118 -6.76 -10.74 13.10
CA ARG A 118 -8.22 -10.77 12.97
C ARG A 118 -8.74 -9.96 11.79
N ASP A 119 -7.86 -9.38 10.98
CA ASP A 119 -8.23 -8.59 9.80
C ASP A 119 -8.64 -9.49 8.62
N THR A 120 -9.95 -9.71 8.48
CA THR A 120 -10.50 -10.52 7.40
C THR A 120 -10.54 -9.82 6.04
N SER A 121 -10.06 -8.58 5.91
CA SER A 121 -9.90 -7.91 4.61
C SER A 121 -8.61 -8.31 3.88
N THR A 122 -7.75 -9.07 4.54
CA THR A 122 -6.48 -9.59 4.00
C THR A 122 -6.50 -11.13 3.97
N ASP A 123 -5.99 -11.72 2.89
CA ASP A 123 -5.76 -13.18 2.82
C ASP A 123 -4.30 -13.45 3.18
N PRO A 124 -4.00 -14.08 4.34
CA PRO A 124 -2.63 -14.33 4.78
C PRO A 124 -1.79 -15.10 3.76
N ARG A 125 -2.39 -16.01 2.97
CA ARG A 125 -1.67 -16.77 1.94
C ARG A 125 -1.24 -15.86 0.81
N ARG A 126 -2.15 -15.01 0.32
CA ARG A 126 -1.85 -14.05 -0.74
C ARG A 126 -0.87 -12.97 -0.27
N CYS A 127 -0.97 -12.52 0.98
CA CYS A 127 0.02 -11.62 1.57
C CYS A 127 1.41 -12.25 1.64
N ALA A 128 1.50 -13.55 1.97
CA ALA A 128 2.77 -14.28 1.97
C ALA A 128 3.35 -14.43 0.55
N GLU A 129 2.52 -14.67 -0.47
CA GLU A 129 2.93 -14.67 -1.88
C GLU A 129 3.54 -13.32 -2.29
N ILE A 130 2.86 -12.21 -1.99
CA ILE A 130 3.37 -10.86 -2.32
C ILE A 130 4.68 -10.56 -1.57
N ALA A 131 4.79 -10.96 -0.30
CA ALA A 131 6.03 -10.82 0.44
C ALA A 131 7.18 -11.61 -0.21
N GLU A 132 6.91 -12.77 -0.79
CA GLU A 132 7.90 -13.57 -1.50
C GLU A 132 8.25 -12.99 -2.88
N ASP A 133 7.28 -12.45 -3.60
CA ASP A 133 7.55 -11.72 -4.85
C ASP A 133 8.52 -10.56 -4.61
N LEU A 134 8.29 -9.76 -3.55
CA LEU A 134 9.19 -8.68 -3.17
C LEU A 134 10.61 -9.17 -2.82
N ARG A 135 10.72 -10.30 -2.09
CA ARG A 135 12.03 -10.90 -1.76
C ARG A 135 12.77 -11.39 -2.99
N SER A 136 12.10 -12.18 -3.82
CA SER A 136 12.67 -12.69 -5.08
C SER A 136 13.06 -11.55 -6.04
N GLY A 137 12.34 -10.43 -5.96
CA GLY A 137 12.60 -9.19 -6.67
C GLY A 137 13.75 -8.34 -6.15
N GLY A 138 14.37 -8.69 -5.02
CA GLY A 138 15.56 -8.03 -4.48
C GLY A 138 15.37 -7.20 -3.21
N SER A 139 14.15 -7.03 -2.71
CA SER A 139 13.89 -6.29 -1.47
C SER A 139 14.05 -7.18 -0.23
N ARG A 140 14.58 -6.62 0.86
CA ARG A 140 14.45 -7.24 2.19
C ARG A 140 13.04 -6.99 2.72
N VAL A 141 12.33 -8.03 3.15
CA VAL A 141 10.94 -7.93 3.61
C VAL A 141 10.79 -8.43 5.04
N GLU A 142 10.35 -7.54 5.94
CA GLU A 142 9.93 -7.85 7.30
C GLU A 142 8.40 -7.85 7.37
N SER A 143 7.81 -8.94 7.86
CA SER A 143 6.35 -9.06 8.04
C SER A 143 6.03 -9.30 9.51
N ILE A 144 5.16 -8.47 10.09
CA ILE A 144 4.72 -8.60 11.49
C ILE A 144 3.20 -8.76 11.52
N VAL A 145 2.72 -9.78 12.22
CA VAL A 145 1.30 -10.02 12.46
C VAL A 145 1.00 -9.75 13.94
N TYR A 146 -0.01 -8.92 14.19
CA TYR A 146 -0.54 -8.65 15.53
C TYR A 146 -1.81 -9.48 15.74
N PRO A 147 -1.76 -10.60 16.50
CA PRO A 147 -2.81 -11.63 16.47
C PRO A 147 -4.24 -11.12 16.72
N GLU A 148 -4.42 -10.24 17.70
CA GLU A 148 -5.75 -9.76 18.11
C GLU A 148 -6.24 -8.53 17.33
N ALA A 149 -5.38 -7.93 16.50
CA ALA A 149 -5.72 -6.71 15.79
C ALA A 149 -6.63 -6.99 14.59
N VAL A 150 -7.62 -6.13 14.43
CA VAL A 150 -8.46 -6.02 13.22
C VAL A 150 -7.91 -4.90 12.31
N HIS A 151 -8.57 -4.60 11.20
CA HIS A 151 -8.17 -3.51 10.31
C HIS A 151 -8.19 -2.16 11.05
N GLN A 152 -7.33 -1.22 10.67
CA GLN A 152 -7.33 0.14 11.24
C GLN A 152 -7.19 0.17 12.79
N TRP A 153 -6.30 -0.67 13.34
CA TRP A 153 -6.06 -0.76 14.79
C TRP A 153 -5.56 0.55 15.41
N ASP A 154 -4.94 1.41 14.61
CA ASP A 154 -4.44 2.74 14.97
C ASP A 154 -5.54 3.83 14.92
N GLY A 155 -6.74 3.47 14.47
CA GLY A 155 -7.89 4.36 14.35
C GLY A 155 -8.53 4.78 15.68
N GLY A 156 -9.57 5.59 15.60
CA GLY A 156 -10.30 6.12 16.77
C GLY A 156 -11.58 5.39 17.16
N ALA A 157 -12.07 4.47 16.30
CA ALA A 157 -13.37 3.83 16.47
C ALA A 157 -13.29 2.57 17.35
N ARG A 158 -14.37 2.28 18.09
CA ARG A 158 -14.57 0.93 18.67
C ARG A 158 -14.74 -0.10 17.55
N GLU A 159 -14.48 -1.36 17.88
CA GLU A 159 -14.62 -2.47 16.91
C GLU A 159 -16.01 -2.47 16.28
N ARG A 160 -16.06 -2.44 14.95
CA ARG A 160 -17.31 -2.46 14.17
C ARG A 160 -17.10 -3.01 12.76
N PRO A 161 -18.11 -3.65 12.16
CA PRO A 161 -18.06 -4.09 10.77
C PRO A 161 -18.16 -2.88 9.82
N ILE A 162 -17.38 -2.89 8.74
CA ILE A 162 -17.47 -1.92 7.64
C ILE A 162 -17.24 -2.59 6.28
N GLY A 163 -17.62 -1.85 5.24
CA GLY A 163 -17.17 -2.08 3.87
C GLY A 163 -17.55 -3.45 3.31
N ARG A 164 -16.78 -3.86 2.31
CA ARG A 164 -16.87 -5.16 1.65
C ARG A 164 -15.48 -5.78 1.58
N ASP A 165 -15.46 -7.09 1.59
CA ASP A 165 -14.25 -7.92 1.62
C ASP A 165 -13.60 -8.00 0.23
N LEU A 166 -12.30 -7.69 0.17
CA LEU A 166 -11.46 -7.71 -1.03
C LEU A 166 -10.66 -9.00 -1.20
N THR A 167 -10.73 -9.95 -0.27
CA THR A 167 -9.94 -11.21 -0.32
C THR A 167 -10.30 -12.11 -1.51
N GLY A 168 -11.45 -11.88 -2.15
CA GLY A 168 -11.82 -12.52 -3.41
C GLY A 168 -11.13 -11.91 -4.64
N CYS A 169 -10.58 -10.71 -4.53
CA CYS A 169 -9.93 -10.00 -5.62
C CYS A 169 -8.48 -10.43 -5.75
N ARG A 170 -8.15 -10.96 -6.94
CA ARG A 170 -6.82 -11.42 -7.30
C ARG A 170 -6.47 -10.83 -8.64
N PHE A 171 -5.50 -9.93 -8.62
CA PHE A 171 -5.06 -9.20 -9.80
C PHE A 171 -3.61 -9.49 -10.14
N SER A 172 -3.31 -9.53 -11.43
CA SER A 172 -1.97 -9.57 -11.98
C SER A 172 -1.70 -8.28 -12.76
N VAL A 173 -0.52 -7.70 -12.54
CA VAL A 173 -0.03 -6.52 -13.24
C VAL A 173 1.00 -6.97 -14.26
N GLU A 174 0.60 -6.90 -15.53
CA GLU A 174 1.43 -7.28 -16.67
C GLU A 174 2.58 -6.28 -16.86
N ARG A 175 3.63 -6.69 -17.59
CA ARG A 175 4.84 -5.88 -17.82
C ARG A 175 4.59 -4.54 -18.51
N ASP A 176 3.54 -4.48 -19.33
CA ASP A 176 3.09 -3.26 -20.02
C ASP A 176 2.30 -2.32 -19.09
N GLY A 177 1.91 -2.78 -17.90
CA GLY A 177 1.11 -2.07 -16.91
C GLY A 177 -0.37 -2.42 -16.92
N THR A 178 -0.81 -3.33 -17.80
CA THR A 178 -2.20 -3.81 -17.82
C THR A 178 -2.50 -4.59 -16.54
N VAL A 179 -3.61 -4.26 -15.89
CA VAL A 179 -4.09 -5.00 -14.71
C VAL A 179 -5.19 -5.96 -15.14
N ARG A 180 -5.08 -7.23 -14.76
CA ARG A 180 -6.08 -8.27 -15.06
C ARG A 180 -6.58 -8.94 -13.80
N ASP A 181 -7.83 -9.37 -13.86
CA ASP A 181 -8.39 -10.32 -12.90
C ASP A 181 -7.94 -11.75 -13.19
N ASP A 182 -7.38 -12.42 -12.16
CA ASP A 182 -6.77 -13.76 -12.27
C ASP A 182 -7.82 -14.84 -12.60
N HIS A 183 -9.10 -14.60 -12.30
CA HIS A 183 -10.18 -15.58 -12.48
C HIS A 183 -10.88 -15.44 -13.83
N THR A 184 -11.15 -14.21 -14.25
CA THR A 184 -11.94 -13.89 -15.45
C THR A 184 -11.08 -13.46 -16.62
N TRP A 185 -9.80 -13.19 -16.39
CA TRP A 185 -8.84 -12.61 -17.34
C TRP A 185 -9.26 -11.23 -17.90
N LEU A 186 -10.25 -10.59 -17.25
CA LEU A 186 -10.76 -9.29 -17.65
C LEU A 186 -9.70 -8.21 -17.38
N ALA A 187 -9.33 -7.47 -18.43
CA ALA A 187 -8.40 -6.36 -18.33
C ALA A 187 -9.08 -5.07 -17.85
N MET A 188 -8.50 -4.42 -16.84
CA MET A 188 -8.94 -3.15 -16.29
C MET A 188 -8.42 -1.95 -17.08
N VAL A 189 -8.68 -1.92 -18.39
CA VAL A 189 -8.24 -0.86 -19.31
C VAL A 189 -9.04 0.45 -19.20
N GLY A 190 -10.15 0.46 -18.44
CA GLY A 190 -10.95 1.66 -18.24
C GLY A 190 -11.95 1.54 -17.08
N PRO A 191 -12.70 2.62 -16.78
CA PRO A 191 -13.59 2.66 -15.63
C PRO A 191 -14.68 1.59 -15.65
N ILE A 192 -15.20 1.24 -16.84
CA ILE A 192 -16.26 0.24 -17.00
C ILE A 192 -15.72 -1.16 -16.68
N THR A 193 -14.63 -1.59 -17.32
CA THR A 193 -14.07 -2.93 -17.10
C THR A 193 -13.47 -3.08 -15.71
N ARG A 194 -12.89 -2.01 -15.15
CA ARG A 194 -12.45 -1.99 -13.74
C ARG A 194 -13.62 -2.20 -12.78
N LYS A 195 -14.73 -1.46 -12.94
CA LYS A 195 -15.92 -1.64 -12.10
C LYS A 195 -16.49 -3.05 -12.24
N ALA A 196 -16.51 -3.62 -13.45
CA ALA A 196 -16.95 -4.99 -13.67
C ALA A 196 -16.02 -6.01 -12.98
N ALA A 197 -14.70 -5.89 -13.14
CA ALA A 197 -13.73 -6.76 -12.48
C ALA A 197 -13.85 -6.72 -10.95
N LEU A 198 -13.94 -5.51 -10.38
CA LEU A 198 -14.15 -5.33 -8.94
C LEU A 198 -15.50 -5.91 -8.48
N TRP A 199 -16.57 -5.70 -9.24
CA TRP A 199 -17.89 -6.25 -8.91
C TRP A 199 -17.90 -7.79 -8.88
N LEU A 200 -17.12 -8.43 -9.75
CA LEU A 200 -17.04 -9.90 -9.83
C LEU A 200 -16.24 -10.53 -8.68
N CYS A 201 -15.31 -9.80 -8.07
CA CYS A 201 -14.41 -10.34 -7.06
C CYS A 201 -14.71 -9.89 -5.62
N VAL A 202 -15.32 -8.71 -5.44
CA VAL A 202 -15.67 -8.17 -4.12
C VAL A 202 -16.77 -9.02 -3.49
N ARG A 203 -16.59 -9.42 -2.22
CA ARG A 203 -17.59 -10.19 -1.47
C ARG A 203 -18.44 -9.26 -0.62
N ASP A 204 -19.76 -9.50 -0.58
CA ASP A 204 -20.71 -8.71 0.24
C ASP A 204 -20.67 -9.08 1.73
N ARG A 205 -19.48 -9.38 2.25
CA ARG A 205 -19.21 -9.63 3.66
C ARG A 205 -18.39 -8.45 4.21
N PRO A 206 -18.80 -7.84 5.34
CA PRO A 206 -18.00 -6.80 5.95
C PRO A 206 -16.77 -7.38 6.65
N TYR A 207 -15.76 -6.54 6.85
CA TYR A 207 -14.60 -6.80 7.71
C TYR A 207 -14.63 -5.87 8.92
N LEU A 208 -13.86 -6.19 9.96
CA LEU A 208 -13.83 -5.41 11.19
C LEU A 208 -12.76 -4.31 11.11
N ILE A 209 -13.12 -3.10 11.55
CA ILE A 209 -12.17 -2.08 11.98
C ILE A 209 -12.28 -1.88 13.48
N GLY A 210 -11.22 -1.47 14.17
CA GLY A 210 -11.31 -1.19 15.61
C GLY A 210 -10.00 -0.82 16.26
N ARG A 211 -10.03 0.23 17.09
CA ARG A 211 -8.89 0.73 17.87
C ARG A 211 -8.35 -0.33 18.83
N ASP A 212 -7.03 -0.51 18.80
CA ASP A 212 -6.25 -1.26 19.78
C ASP A 212 -5.00 -0.44 20.15
N ASP A 213 -5.00 0.15 21.34
CA ASP A 213 -3.91 1.03 21.79
C ASP A 213 -2.60 0.29 22.03
N ALA A 214 -2.67 -0.97 22.46
CA ALA A 214 -1.49 -1.78 22.72
C ALA A 214 -0.81 -2.16 21.39
N VAL A 215 -1.60 -2.58 20.41
CA VAL A 215 -1.10 -2.87 19.06
C VAL A 215 -0.61 -1.59 18.39
N ARG A 216 -1.33 -0.48 18.50
CA ARG A 216 -0.88 0.82 17.96
C ARG A 216 0.48 1.24 18.53
N ALA A 217 0.67 1.14 19.85
CA ALA A 217 1.94 1.46 20.48
C ALA A 217 3.08 0.55 19.98
N ARG A 218 2.81 -0.75 19.88
CA ARG A 218 3.76 -1.73 19.35
C ARG A 218 4.10 -1.48 17.89
N SER A 219 3.12 -1.28 17.02
CA SER A 219 3.32 -1.03 15.60
C SER A 219 4.09 0.27 15.34
N ASN A 220 3.87 1.30 16.16
CA ASN A 220 4.65 2.54 16.10
C ASN A 220 6.11 2.32 16.51
N SER A 221 6.36 1.47 17.51
CA SER A 221 7.73 1.08 17.89
C SER A 221 8.41 0.30 16.77
N ASP A 222 7.69 -0.63 16.13
CA ASP A 222 8.20 -1.43 15.01
C ASP A 222 8.55 -0.55 13.81
N LEU A 223 7.66 0.39 13.44
CA LEU A 223 7.93 1.43 12.44
C LEU A 223 9.17 2.25 12.82
N GLY A 224 9.26 2.73 14.06
CA GLY A 224 10.39 3.53 14.53
C GLY A 224 11.73 2.80 14.39
N ARG A 225 11.77 1.51 14.78
CA ARG A 225 12.98 0.67 14.62
C ARG A 225 13.34 0.44 13.16
N PHE A 226 12.35 0.28 12.28
CA PHE A 226 12.58 0.14 10.85
C PHE A 226 13.16 1.42 10.24
N LEU A 227 12.56 2.57 10.52
CA LEU A 227 13.04 3.88 10.02
C LEU A 227 14.43 4.21 10.57
N GLN A 228 14.71 3.88 11.83
CA GLN A 228 16.03 4.08 12.41
C GLN A 228 17.10 3.30 11.65
N ARG A 229 16.89 2.00 11.38
CA ARG A 229 17.82 1.19 10.58
C ARG A 229 17.98 1.73 9.16
N LEU A 230 16.94 2.35 8.61
CA LEU A 230 16.93 2.89 7.27
C LEU A 230 17.71 4.20 7.14
N PHE A 231 17.69 5.04 8.17
CA PHE A 231 18.33 6.35 8.14
C PHE A 231 19.71 6.39 8.83
N ASP A 232 20.01 5.42 9.70
CA ASP A 232 21.31 5.34 10.39
C ASP A 232 22.33 4.43 9.66
N GLY A 233 21.87 3.59 8.74
CA GLY A 233 22.70 2.72 7.90
C GLY A 233 23.22 3.40 6.65
#